data_AF-A0AAV4J0R6-F1
#
_entry.id   AF-A0AAV4J0R6-F1
#
_cell.length_a   1.000
_cell.length_b   1.000
_cell.length_c   1.000
_cell.angle_alpha   90.00
_cell.angle_beta   90.00
_cell.angle_gamma   90.00
#
_symmetry.space_group_name_H-M   'P 1'
#
loop_
_entity.id
_entity.type
_entity.pdbx_description
1 polymer ?
#
loop_
_entity_poly.entity_id
_entity_poly.type
_entity_poly.pdbx_seq_one_letter_code
_entity_poly.pdbx_strand_id
1 'polypeptide(L)'
;MAGFLLIVLIVTLGASSCHETRGLSQERAIPPEFIHKLYDLIIKQQTKEDVPLKLPLQLYRKKGVFSSDVKLYFHGTPEFAEARRLMNLFDNNMFATAWVTSSLLEAYHFGDSPKPSEEDILLALSSFQVHQDKNKPYANSAMTFWPQSFDSSVNYWQSAPVNLVAAFDMVSKLPLNLTMEAMKLIGLGDMAKYVKEIVDSKDMYLQAFHIPPDFDDTFVNIGLGSLIFQMKDEFPNAWDMWSKLNANVTSVFDDLKKYAYRPFSKDSLANYIDPRSYYYMRHFLDDAALKGEDLALVTTWIQNREELQVESRKGVQMPFNVNNVDITVCANTVFGITSGVLSGLLPHSVLEDPKIAQIYLNTSSLIAYELNTNISSRPDLALLYYPSQIEFDWFVSRTVASMEEAMKTGPLPVKVMATVYEILKNATTKAMTTYILSQARPAEQDTFYFDDFLGDGDLTLEGKPLTLPTLYPANLFEMMNGTVLPSNMTHHMMYGNIIAAQGHIPPAEYNKMLQLKHYDRLAPRVFNGYNTVDGFFPLWSSVPYAYSTTMLALSRFNQIQA
;
A
#
# COMPACT_ATOMS: atom_id res chain seq x y z
N MET A 1 -34.86 17.29 -14.16
CA MET A 1 -33.84 16.98 -15.20
C MET A 1 -33.58 18.10 -16.20
N ALA A 2 -34.50 19.05 -16.47
CA ALA A 2 -34.21 20.18 -17.37
C ALA A 2 -33.39 21.34 -16.75
N GLY A 3 -33.24 21.39 -15.41
CA GLY A 3 -32.44 22.42 -14.72
C GLY A 3 -30.94 22.12 -14.62
N PHE A 4 -30.50 20.90 -14.92
CA PHE A 4 -29.10 20.47 -14.79
C PHE A 4 -28.28 20.77 -16.06
N LEU A 5 -28.95 20.95 -17.20
CA LEU A 5 -28.32 21.25 -18.51
C LEU A 5 -27.97 22.73 -18.71
N LEU A 6 -28.57 23.66 -17.95
CA LEU A 6 -28.31 25.10 -18.11
C LEU A 6 -27.04 25.58 -17.35
N ILE A 7 -26.59 24.83 -16.34
CA ILE A 7 -25.39 25.17 -15.55
C ILE A 7 -24.10 24.75 -16.27
N VAL A 8 -24.16 23.72 -17.13
CA VAL A 8 -23.00 23.23 -17.89
C VAL A 8 -22.62 24.15 -19.06
N LEU A 9 -23.54 24.99 -19.54
CA LEU A 9 -23.30 25.91 -20.66
C LEU A 9 -22.75 27.30 -20.24
N ILE A 10 -22.85 27.67 -18.96
CA ILE A 10 -22.34 28.96 -18.46
C ILE A 10 -20.88 28.87 -17.99
N VAL A 11 -20.37 27.65 -17.74
CA VAL A 11 -18.98 27.44 -17.31
C VAL A 11 -17.99 27.31 -18.50
N THR A 12 -18.49 27.16 -19.73
CA THR A 12 -17.67 26.90 -20.92
C THR A 12 -17.37 28.12 -21.81
N LEU A 13 -17.82 29.32 -21.43
CA LEU A 13 -17.57 30.56 -22.19
C LEU A 13 -17.07 31.70 -21.30
N GLY A 14 -15.87 31.53 -20.75
CA GLY A 14 -15.06 32.61 -20.15
C GLY A 14 -13.75 32.75 -20.91
N ALA A 15 -13.78 33.52 -22.00
CA ALA A 15 -12.65 33.71 -22.90
C ALA A 15 -11.47 34.44 -22.22
N SER A 16 -10.33 33.77 -22.22
CA SER A 16 -9.01 34.27 -22.65
C SER A 16 -8.79 35.78 -22.59
N SER A 17 -8.21 36.26 -21.49
CA SER A 17 -7.38 37.47 -21.52
C SER A 17 -5.93 37.07 -21.75
N CYS A 18 -5.44 37.41 -22.95
CA CYS A 18 -4.05 37.32 -23.35
C CYS A 18 -3.17 38.08 -22.34
N HIS A 19 -2.29 37.39 -21.62
CA HIS A 19 -1.22 38.05 -20.86
C HIS A 19 0.10 37.91 -21.61
N GLU A 20 0.65 39.07 -21.95
CA GLU A 20 1.95 39.26 -22.58
C GLU A 20 3.05 38.53 -21.81
N THR A 21 3.89 37.84 -22.59
CA THR A 21 5.17 37.25 -22.18
C THR A 21 6.09 38.32 -21.59
N ARG A 22 6.25 38.33 -20.26
CA ARG A 22 7.31 39.05 -19.58
C ARG A 22 8.40 38.10 -19.10
N GLY A 23 9.60 38.33 -19.63
CA GLY A 23 10.91 38.11 -19.03
C GLY A 23 11.11 36.89 -18.13
N LEU A 24 11.77 35.87 -18.69
CA LEU A 24 12.46 34.81 -17.96
C LEU A 24 13.60 35.40 -17.12
N SER A 25 13.40 35.62 -15.81
CA SER A 25 14.44 35.55 -14.75
C SER A 25 13.92 35.90 -13.33
N GLN A 26 12.73 35.48 -12.92
CA GLN A 26 12.38 35.48 -11.48
C GLN A 26 12.23 34.04 -11.01
N GLU A 27 13.00 33.68 -9.97
CA GLU A 27 12.82 32.47 -9.18
C GLU A 27 11.34 32.29 -8.87
N ARG A 28 10.71 31.30 -9.51
CA ARG A 28 9.31 30.97 -9.26
C ARG A 28 9.25 30.12 -7.99
N ALA A 29 9.41 30.76 -6.84
CA ALA A 29 9.00 30.17 -5.58
C ALA A 29 7.50 29.83 -5.68
N ILE A 30 7.11 28.67 -5.14
CA ILE A 30 5.70 28.28 -5.06
C ILE A 30 5.01 29.26 -4.10
N PRO A 31 3.93 29.94 -4.53
CA PRO A 31 3.29 30.94 -3.69
C PRO A 31 2.77 30.35 -2.36
N PRO A 32 3.06 30.95 -1.20
CA PRO A 32 2.64 30.41 0.10
C PRO A 32 1.12 30.18 0.22
N GLU A 33 0.31 31.00 -0.44
CA GLU A 33 -1.15 30.85 -0.46
C GLU A 33 -1.62 29.51 -1.07
N PHE A 34 -0.83 28.94 -1.99
CA PHE A 34 -1.13 27.65 -2.58
C PHE A 34 -0.91 26.51 -1.58
N ILE A 35 0.21 26.57 -0.84
CA ILE A 35 0.53 25.61 0.23
C ILE A 35 -0.51 25.69 1.35
N HIS A 36 -0.93 26.90 1.75
CA HIS A 36 -1.98 27.10 2.75
C HIS A 36 -3.33 26.55 2.28
N LYS A 37 -3.68 26.76 1.01
CA LYS A 37 -4.91 26.20 0.44
C LYS A 37 -4.90 24.67 0.44
N LEU A 38 -3.77 24.04 0.13
CA LEU A 38 -3.63 22.58 0.25
C LEU A 38 -3.79 22.12 1.70
N TYR A 39 -3.14 22.80 2.65
CA TYR A 39 -3.29 22.53 4.08
C TYR A 39 -4.77 22.55 4.51
N ASP A 40 -5.50 23.61 4.17
CA ASP A 40 -6.93 23.75 4.51
C ASP A 40 -7.79 22.63 3.89
N LEU A 41 -7.48 22.24 2.64
CA LEU A 41 -8.16 21.14 1.96
C LEU A 41 -7.89 19.79 2.65
N ILE A 42 -6.68 19.57 3.14
CA ILE A 42 -6.32 18.34 3.87
C ILE A 42 -7.06 18.26 5.19
N ILE A 43 -6.97 19.30 6.03
CA ILE A 43 -7.58 19.30 7.38
C ILE A 43 -9.11 19.17 7.31
N LYS A 44 -9.74 19.74 6.27
CA LYS A 44 -11.18 19.59 6.01
C LYS A 44 -11.62 18.15 5.78
N GLN A 45 -10.72 17.27 5.34
CA GLN A 45 -11.01 15.85 5.09
C GLN A 45 -10.84 14.97 6.32
N GLN A 46 -10.40 15.51 7.46
CA GLN A 46 -10.34 14.77 8.71
C GLN A 46 -11.73 14.63 9.32
N THR A 47 -12.11 13.41 9.67
CA THR A 47 -13.40 13.14 10.31
C THR A 47 -13.41 13.67 11.74
N LYS A 48 -14.22 14.69 12.04
CA LYS A 48 -14.23 15.35 13.36
C LYS A 48 -15.12 14.67 14.41
N GLU A 49 -16.04 13.81 13.99
CA GLU A 49 -16.97 13.09 14.86
C GLU A 49 -17.26 11.68 14.34
N ASP A 50 -17.61 10.75 15.23
CA ASP A 50 -18.01 9.41 14.81
C ASP A 50 -19.35 9.48 14.08
N VAL A 51 -19.38 8.96 12.85
CA VAL A 51 -20.57 8.92 12.00
C VAL A 51 -21.07 7.47 11.97
N PRO A 52 -22.28 7.16 12.46
CA PRO A 52 -22.76 5.78 12.52
C PRO A 52 -23.14 5.23 11.14
N LEU A 53 -23.03 3.91 10.98
CA LEU A 53 -23.49 3.20 9.79
C LEU A 53 -25.03 3.20 9.69
N LYS A 54 -25.57 3.71 8.59
CA LYS A 54 -27.01 3.61 8.23
C LYS A 54 -27.17 3.41 6.72
N LEU A 55 -26.90 2.20 6.24
CA LEU A 55 -27.04 1.87 4.83
C LEU A 55 -28.49 2.01 4.32
N PRO A 56 -28.69 2.44 3.05
CA PRO A 56 -27.67 2.84 2.07
C PRO A 56 -27.28 4.33 2.17
N LEU A 57 -27.82 5.09 3.12
CA LEU A 57 -27.75 6.54 3.15
C LEU A 57 -26.45 7.10 3.77
N GLN A 58 -25.83 6.33 4.66
CA GLN A 58 -24.72 6.81 5.48
C GLN A 58 -23.72 5.68 5.76
N LEU A 59 -22.46 5.91 5.36
CA LEU A 59 -21.33 5.06 5.67
C LEU A 59 -20.75 5.41 7.04
N TYR A 60 -20.22 4.41 7.74
CA TYR A 60 -19.50 4.60 8.99
C TYR A 60 -18.23 5.41 8.78
N ARG A 61 -17.99 6.43 9.61
CA ARG A 61 -16.72 7.16 9.66
C ARG A 61 -16.25 7.27 11.09
N LYS A 62 -15.02 6.86 11.35
CA LYS A 62 -14.38 6.92 12.66
C LYS A 62 -13.83 8.33 12.90
N LYS A 63 -14.09 8.90 14.07
CA LYS A 63 -13.47 10.15 14.48
C LYS A 63 -11.94 10.05 14.41
N GLY A 64 -11.31 11.06 13.84
CA GLY A 64 -9.85 11.20 13.73
C GLY A 64 -9.26 10.79 12.40
N VAL A 65 -9.90 9.88 11.66
CA VAL A 65 -9.34 9.35 10.40
C VAL A 65 -9.46 10.37 9.27
N PHE A 66 -8.47 10.36 8.37
CA PHE A 66 -8.54 11.08 7.11
C PHE A 66 -9.27 10.25 6.05
N SER A 67 -10.00 10.94 5.17
CA SER A 67 -10.81 10.27 4.14
C SER A 67 -9.98 9.33 3.26
N SER A 68 -10.44 8.10 3.17
CA SER A 68 -9.90 7.03 2.34
C SER A 68 -11.04 6.11 1.94
N ASP A 69 -11.01 5.66 0.69
CA ASP A 69 -12.06 4.84 0.11
C ASP A 69 -11.52 3.62 -0.60
N VAL A 70 -12.25 2.50 -0.48
CA VAL A 70 -12.13 1.34 -1.36
C VAL A 70 -12.98 1.59 -2.61
N LYS A 71 -12.37 1.37 -3.78
CA LYS A 71 -13.01 1.37 -5.10
C LYS A 71 -12.90 0.00 -5.71
N LEU A 72 -13.87 -0.38 -6.55
CA LEU A 72 -13.80 -1.61 -7.33
C LEU A 72 -13.60 -1.24 -8.80
N TYR A 73 -12.50 -1.69 -9.37
CA TYR A 73 -12.17 -1.53 -10.78
C TYR A 73 -12.67 -2.75 -11.54
N PHE A 74 -13.57 -2.55 -12.49
CA PHE A 74 -14.18 -3.60 -13.31
C PHE A 74 -14.31 -3.11 -14.76
N HIS A 75 -14.27 -4.03 -15.72
CA HIS A 75 -14.37 -3.70 -17.14
C HIS A 75 -15.80 -3.34 -17.56
N GLY A 76 -15.97 -2.34 -18.43
CA GLY A 76 -17.29 -2.09 -19.03
C GLY A 76 -17.38 -0.92 -20.01
N THR A 77 -18.63 -0.51 -20.28
CA THR A 77 -18.97 0.63 -21.15
C THR A 77 -18.65 1.97 -20.46
N PRO A 78 -18.74 3.14 -21.13
CA PRO A 78 -18.50 4.43 -20.48
C PRO A 78 -19.32 4.68 -19.21
N GLU A 79 -20.53 4.12 -19.11
CA GLU A 79 -21.36 4.18 -17.90
C GLU A 79 -20.71 3.44 -16.72
N PHE A 80 -19.95 2.38 -16.99
CA PHE A 80 -19.18 1.64 -15.99
C PHE A 80 -17.97 2.46 -15.55
N ALA A 81 -17.34 3.18 -16.47
CA ALA A 81 -16.27 4.12 -16.10
C ALA A 81 -16.79 5.18 -15.11
N GLU A 82 -17.98 5.74 -15.35
CA GLU A 82 -18.60 6.67 -14.40
C GLU A 82 -18.99 5.98 -13.09
N ALA A 83 -19.51 4.74 -13.13
CA ALA A 83 -19.77 3.95 -11.92
C ALA A 83 -18.48 3.74 -11.09
N ARG A 84 -17.34 3.45 -11.71
CA ARG A 84 -16.03 3.36 -11.02
C ARG A 84 -15.64 4.68 -10.34
N ARG A 85 -16.01 5.83 -10.90
CA ARG A 85 -15.74 7.15 -10.31
C ARG A 85 -16.64 7.45 -9.11
N LEU A 86 -17.91 7.03 -9.18
CA LEU A 86 -18.94 7.36 -8.19
C LEU A 86 -19.09 6.31 -7.08
N MET A 87 -18.74 5.05 -7.33
CA MET A 87 -18.87 3.95 -6.37
C MET A 87 -17.59 3.81 -5.54
N ASN A 88 -17.62 4.39 -4.35
CA ASN A 88 -16.56 4.32 -3.37
C ASN A 88 -17.14 4.01 -1.98
N LEU A 89 -16.39 3.24 -1.19
CA LEU A 89 -16.76 2.91 0.18
C LEU A 89 -15.65 3.39 1.11
N PHE A 90 -16.00 4.35 1.97
CA PHE A 90 -15.11 4.85 3.01
C PHE A 90 -14.58 3.67 3.85
N ASP A 91 -13.28 3.53 4.07
CA ASP A 91 -12.74 2.28 4.63
C ASP A 91 -12.12 2.41 6.03
N ASN A 92 -11.96 3.64 6.53
CA ASN A 92 -11.41 3.93 7.87
C ASN A 92 -10.02 3.31 8.10
N ASN A 93 -9.16 3.22 7.08
CA ASN A 93 -7.84 2.63 7.26
C ASN A 93 -6.89 3.56 8.04
N MET A 94 -5.94 2.94 8.74
CA MET A 94 -4.90 3.63 9.49
C MET A 94 -3.85 4.23 8.55
N PHE A 95 -3.45 3.49 7.52
CA PHE A 95 -2.39 3.85 6.57
C PHE A 95 -2.50 5.29 6.07
N ALA A 96 -3.62 5.66 5.44
CA ALA A 96 -3.82 6.99 4.89
C ALA A 96 -3.79 8.07 5.98
N THR A 97 -4.36 7.77 7.16
CA THR A 97 -4.36 8.69 8.29
C THR A 97 -2.93 8.93 8.81
N ALA A 98 -2.14 7.88 9.00
CA ALA A 98 -0.75 7.98 9.45
C ALA A 98 0.14 8.71 8.43
N TRP A 99 -0.07 8.47 7.14
CA TRP A 99 0.65 9.15 6.07
C TRP A 99 0.32 10.63 5.92
N VAL A 100 -0.97 10.98 5.99
CA VAL A 100 -1.38 12.38 5.96
C VAL A 100 -0.79 13.13 7.14
N THR A 101 -0.87 12.56 8.35
CA THR A 101 -0.26 13.17 9.55
C THR A 101 1.26 13.29 9.42
N SER A 102 1.95 12.26 8.92
CA SER A 102 3.40 12.30 8.68
C SER A 102 3.77 13.38 7.67
N SER A 103 3.03 13.48 6.56
CA SER A 103 3.27 14.48 5.52
C SER A 103 3.06 15.91 6.03
N LEU A 104 2.03 16.15 6.85
CA LEU A 104 1.78 17.45 7.49
C LEU A 104 2.93 17.84 8.42
N LEU A 105 3.45 16.90 9.22
CA LEU A 105 4.58 17.13 10.11
C LEU A 105 5.88 17.36 9.33
N GLU A 106 6.17 16.56 8.31
CA GLU A 106 7.36 16.73 7.48
C GLU A 106 7.33 18.05 6.70
N ALA A 107 6.17 18.42 6.16
CA ALA A 107 6.03 19.64 5.38
C ALA A 107 6.27 20.89 6.24
N TYR A 108 5.93 20.81 7.53
CA TYR A 108 6.18 21.86 8.51
C TYR A 108 7.63 21.82 9.01
N HIS A 109 8.13 20.64 9.37
CA HIS A 109 9.45 20.49 9.97
C HIS A 109 10.60 20.76 8.99
N PHE A 110 10.42 20.34 7.73
CA PHE A 110 11.44 20.40 6.70
C PHE A 110 11.10 21.37 5.57
N GLY A 111 9.91 21.95 5.56
CA GLY A 111 9.42 22.86 4.53
C GLY A 111 8.96 24.20 5.11
N ASP A 112 8.17 24.94 4.34
CA ASP A 112 7.53 26.20 4.72
C ASP A 112 6.01 26.06 4.94
N SER A 113 5.51 24.84 5.15
CA SER A 113 4.07 24.66 5.34
C SER A 113 3.58 25.21 6.70
N PRO A 114 2.29 25.51 6.83
CA PRO A 114 1.70 25.87 8.12
C PRO A 114 1.98 24.79 9.19
N LYS A 115 2.19 25.23 10.43
CA LYS A 115 2.28 24.33 11.59
C LYS A 115 0.95 23.58 11.76
N PRO A 116 0.93 22.24 11.74
CA PRO A 116 -0.28 21.49 12.03
C PRO A 116 -0.76 21.74 13.46
N SER A 117 -2.07 21.83 13.66
CA SER A 117 -2.64 21.93 15.01
C SER A 117 -2.37 20.65 15.80
N GLU A 118 -1.94 20.77 17.05
CA GLU A 118 -1.79 19.60 17.93
C GLU A 118 -3.13 18.88 18.14
N GLU A 119 -4.27 19.59 18.11
CA GLU A 119 -5.60 18.98 18.17
C GLU A 119 -5.86 18.04 16.99
N ASP A 120 -5.49 18.43 15.76
CA ASP A 120 -5.68 17.60 14.57
C ASP A 120 -4.77 16.36 14.61
N ILE A 121 -3.55 16.49 15.15
CA ILE A 121 -2.64 15.37 15.39
C ILE A 121 -3.22 14.42 16.44
N LEU A 122 -3.70 14.95 17.57
CA LEU A 122 -4.31 14.16 18.64
C LEU A 122 -5.57 13.42 18.15
N LEU A 123 -6.37 14.06 17.30
CA LEU A 123 -7.52 13.41 16.65
C LEU A 123 -7.06 12.20 15.83
N ALA A 124 -6.04 12.36 14.98
CA ALA A 124 -5.49 11.26 14.18
C ALA A 124 -4.95 10.13 15.07
N LEU A 125 -4.09 10.44 16.04
CA LEU A 125 -3.49 9.46 16.96
C LEU A 125 -4.54 8.72 17.80
N SER A 126 -5.60 9.40 18.22
CA SER A 126 -6.69 8.77 18.99
C SER A 126 -7.40 7.68 18.18
N SER A 127 -7.44 7.79 16.85
CA SER A 127 -8.02 6.76 15.99
C SER A 127 -7.18 5.49 15.95
N PHE A 128 -5.85 5.55 16.17
CA PHE A 128 -4.96 4.39 16.06
C PHE A 128 -5.18 3.33 17.14
N GLN A 129 -5.81 3.68 18.26
CA GLN A 129 -6.11 2.71 19.33
C GLN A 129 -6.90 1.49 18.83
N VAL A 130 -7.80 1.68 17.87
CA VAL A 130 -8.59 0.55 17.33
C VAL A 130 -7.79 -0.30 16.35
N HIS A 131 -6.63 0.16 15.86
CA HIS A 131 -5.77 -0.54 14.90
C HIS A 131 -4.63 -1.32 15.55
N GLN A 132 -4.38 -1.16 16.85
CA GLN A 132 -3.36 -1.96 17.52
C GLN A 132 -3.76 -3.43 17.57
N ASP A 133 -2.78 -4.33 17.37
CA ASP A 133 -3.01 -5.76 17.49
C ASP A 133 -3.31 -6.18 18.94
N LYS A 134 -4.58 -6.54 19.18
CA LYS A 134 -5.09 -6.99 20.48
C LYS A 134 -5.04 -8.50 20.67
N ASN A 135 -4.55 -9.27 19.69
CA ASN A 135 -4.45 -10.73 19.80
C ASN A 135 -3.17 -11.20 20.50
N LYS A 136 -2.21 -10.30 20.72
CA LYS A 136 -1.00 -10.59 21.50
C LYS A 136 -1.25 -10.42 23.01
N PRO A 137 -0.78 -11.36 23.86
CA PRO A 137 -1.00 -11.30 25.30
C PRO A 137 -0.06 -10.32 26.03
N TYR A 138 0.69 -9.50 25.29
CA TYR A 138 1.66 -8.54 25.80
C TYR A 138 1.55 -7.21 25.04
N ALA A 139 2.01 -6.13 25.67
CA ALA A 139 2.09 -4.83 25.02
C ALA A 139 2.98 -4.93 23.78
N ASN A 140 2.46 -4.49 22.64
CA ASN A 140 3.13 -4.57 21.35
C ASN A 140 2.82 -3.31 20.53
N SER A 141 3.51 -3.14 19.41
CA SER A 141 3.35 -2.01 18.50
C SER A 141 2.97 -2.43 17.08
N ALA A 142 2.49 -3.66 16.89
CA ALA A 142 1.98 -4.12 15.61
C ALA A 142 0.62 -3.46 15.33
N MET A 143 0.44 -3.00 14.10
CA MET A 143 -0.76 -2.29 13.64
C MET A 143 -1.47 -3.08 12.55
N THR A 144 -2.79 -2.95 12.51
CA THR A 144 -3.66 -3.50 11.47
C THR A 144 -4.20 -2.38 10.58
N PHE A 145 -4.24 -2.62 9.27
CA PHE A 145 -4.78 -1.68 8.29
C PHE A 145 -6.18 -1.15 8.64
N TRP A 146 -7.13 -2.02 9.02
CA TRP A 146 -8.48 -1.62 9.45
C TRP A 146 -8.68 -1.68 10.97
N PRO A 147 -9.73 -1.03 11.51
CA PRO A 147 -10.08 -1.16 12.92
C PRO A 147 -10.35 -2.61 13.33
N GLN A 148 -9.82 -3.03 14.48
CA GLN A 148 -10.15 -4.32 15.08
C GLN A 148 -11.46 -4.26 15.86
N SER A 149 -12.31 -5.27 15.65
CA SER A 149 -13.48 -5.57 16.48
C SER A 149 -13.37 -6.96 17.09
N PHE A 150 -13.85 -7.13 18.32
CA PHE A 150 -13.85 -8.41 19.00
C PHE A 150 -15.04 -9.26 18.58
N ASP A 151 -14.78 -10.46 18.06
CA ASP A 151 -15.78 -11.47 17.76
C ASP A 151 -15.89 -12.44 18.94
N SER A 152 -17.00 -12.35 19.68
CA SER A 152 -17.27 -13.19 20.84
C SER A 152 -17.59 -14.65 20.50
N SER A 153 -17.94 -14.95 19.24
CA SER A 153 -18.25 -16.31 18.79
C SER A 153 -17.00 -17.19 18.66
N VAL A 154 -15.87 -16.57 18.28
CA VAL A 154 -14.55 -17.23 18.15
C VAL A 154 -13.54 -16.77 19.20
N ASN A 155 -13.93 -15.85 20.09
CA ASN A 155 -13.11 -15.27 21.15
C ASN A 155 -11.79 -14.70 20.60
N TYR A 156 -11.87 -13.85 19.58
CA TYR A 156 -10.72 -13.33 18.85
C TYR A 156 -10.98 -11.93 18.27
N TRP A 157 -9.94 -11.12 18.10
CA TRP A 157 -10.05 -9.81 17.45
C TRP A 157 -9.80 -9.95 15.94
N GLN A 158 -10.65 -9.29 15.14
CA GLN A 158 -10.56 -9.30 13.69
C GLN A 158 -10.48 -7.86 13.17
N SER A 159 -9.59 -7.61 12.20
CA SER A 159 -9.50 -6.34 11.47
C SER A 159 -10.24 -6.46 10.15
N ALA A 160 -11.22 -5.60 9.89
CA ALA A 160 -12.01 -5.65 8.66
C ALA A 160 -12.61 -4.28 8.27
N PRO A 161 -12.87 -4.03 6.97
CA PRO A 161 -13.48 -2.80 6.49
C PRO A 161 -14.99 -2.81 6.74
N VAL A 162 -15.43 -2.18 7.84
CA VAL A 162 -16.83 -2.18 8.31
C VAL A 162 -17.84 -1.85 7.21
N ASN A 163 -17.58 -0.81 6.42
CA ASN A 163 -18.49 -0.38 5.36
C ASN A 163 -18.57 -1.37 4.20
N LEU A 164 -17.45 -1.97 3.83
CA LEU A 164 -17.38 -2.94 2.74
C LEU A 164 -18.06 -4.26 3.14
N VAL A 165 -17.80 -4.75 4.36
CA VAL A 165 -18.49 -5.91 4.92
C VAL A 165 -20.00 -5.68 4.98
N ALA A 166 -20.43 -4.51 5.46
CA ALA A 166 -21.85 -4.17 5.52
C ALA A 166 -22.50 -4.02 4.13
N ALA A 167 -21.77 -3.48 3.16
CA ALA A 167 -22.24 -3.38 1.78
C ALA A 167 -22.44 -4.77 1.17
N PHE A 168 -21.49 -5.69 1.34
CA PHE A 168 -21.64 -7.08 0.88
C PHE A 168 -22.82 -7.78 1.55
N ASP A 169 -23.00 -7.60 2.86
CA ASP A 169 -24.13 -8.18 3.56
C ASP A 169 -25.48 -7.64 3.06
N MET A 170 -25.59 -6.32 2.82
CA MET A 170 -26.77 -5.70 2.23
C MET A 170 -27.05 -6.24 0.82
N VAL A 171 -26.05 -6.28 -0.05
CA VAL A 171 -26.20 -6.77 -1.44
C VAL A 171 -26.62 -8.23 -1.47
N SER A 172 -26.11 -9.07 -0.56
CA SER A 172 -26.48 -10.48 -0.46
C SER A 172 -27.94 -10.75 -0.07
N LYS A 173 -28.62 -9.75 0.50
CA LYS A 173 -30.02 -9.82 0.90
C LYS A 173 -30.99 -9.31 -0.18
N LEU A 174 -30.46 -8.80 -1.29
CA LEU A 174 -31.29 -8.31 -2.39
C LEU A 174 -32.00 -9.47 -3.12
N PRO A 175 -33.25 -9.27 -3.58
CA PRO A 175 -33.94 -10.25 -4.42
C PRO A 175 -33.28 -10.27 -5.81
N LEU A 176 -32.21 -11.04 -5.97
CA LEU A 176 -31.33 -11.02 -7.15
C LEU A 176 -32.09 -11.01 -8.48
N ASN A 177 -33.06 -11.90 -8.67
CA ASN A 177 -33.82 -11.95 -9.93
C ASN A 177 -34.52 -10.62 -10.24
N LEU A 178 -35.18 -10.01 -9.25
CA LEU A 178 -35.85 -8.73 -9.41
C LEU A 178 -34.84 -7.60 -9.63
N THR A 179 -33.71 -7.61 -8.91
CA THR A 179 -32.63 -6.62 -9.09
C THR A 179 -32.04 -6.70 -10.50
N MET A 180 -31.76 -7.91 -11.00
CA MET A 180 -31.23 -8.12 -12.35
C MET A 180 -32.23 -7.72 -13.43
N GLU A 181 -33.52 -8.01 -13.26
CA GLU A 181 -34.58 -7.57 -14.16
C GLU A 181 -34.71 -6.05 -14.20
N ALA A 182 -34.72 -5.39 -13.02
CA ALA A 182 -34.77 -3.94 -12.92
C ALA A 182 -33.55 -3.28 -13.59
N MET A 183 -32.34 -3.81 -13.36
CA MET A 183 -31.11 -3.32 -13.99
C MET A 183 -31.17 -3.45 -15.51
N LYS A 184 -31.66 -4.58 -16.05
CA LYS A 184 -31.86 -4.73 -17.50
C LYS A 184 -32.84 -3.71 -18.06
N LEU A 185 -33.94 -3.43 -17.36
CA LEU A 185 -34.96 -2.47 -17.81
C LEU A 185 -34.43 -1.03 -17.91
N ILE A 186 -33.44 -0.67 -17.10
CA ILE A 186 -32.83 0.67 -17.11
C ILE A 186 -31.51 0.74 -17.89
N GLY A 187 -31.16 -0.31 -18.66
CA GLY A 187 -29.97 -0.33 -19.50
C GLY A 187 -28.67 -0.73 -18.77
N LEU A 188 -28.74 -1.18 -17.52
CA LEU A 188 -27.60 -1.65 -16.71
C LEU A 188 -27.50 -3.19 -16.68
N GLY A 189 -28.00 -3.87 -17.72
CA GLY A 189 -28.05 -5.33 -17.78
C GLY A 189 -26.69 -6.00 -17.62
N ASP A 190 -25.63 -5.40 -18.13
CA ASP A 190 -24.26 -5.93 -18.03
C ASP A 190 -23.70 -5.79 -16.60
N MET A 191 -24.13 -4.79 -15.82
CA MET A 191 -23.71 -4.63 -14.42
C MET A 191 -24.32 -5.74 -13.55
N ALA A 192 -25.43 -6.32 -13.97
CA ALA A 192 -26.09 -7.41 -13.26
C ALA A 192 -25.19 -8.65 -13.15
N LYS A 193 -24.27 -8.87 -14.11
CA LYS A 193 -23.24 -9.92 -14.03
C LYS A 193 -22.35 -9.72 -12.81
N TYR A 194 -21.80 -8.51 -12.62
CA TYR A 194 -20.92 -8.20 -11.50
C TYR A 194 -21.62 -8.25 -10.15
N VAL A 195 -22.88 -7.77 -10.07
CA VAL A 195 -23.69 -7.92 -8.85
C VAL A 195 -23.88 -9.39 -8.50
N LYS A 196 -24.17 -10.23 -9.50
CA LYS A 196 -24.29 -11.67 -9.31
C LYS A 196 -22.97 -12.30 -8.85
N GLU A 197 -21.85 -11.96 -9.48
CA GLU A 197 -20.51 -12.45 -9.10
C GLU A 197 -20.14 -12.07 -7.66
N ILE A 198 -20.45 -10.83 -7.26
CA ILE A 198 -20.26 -10.36 -5.88
C ILE A 198 -21.08 -11.20 -4.89
N VAL A 199 -22.35 -11.48 -5.20
CA VAL A 199 -23.20 -12.28 -4.30
C VAL A 199 -22.77 -13.74 -4.27
N ASP A 200 -22.49 -14.33 -5.42
CA ASP A 200 -22.03 -15.72 -5.52
C ASP A 200 -20.69 -15.93 -4.80
N SER A 201 -19.85 -14.90 -4.74
CA SER A 201 -18.51 -14.96 -4.13
C SER A 201 -18.44 -14.25 -2.77
N LYS A 202 -19.58 -13.96 -2.13
CA LYS A 202 -19.66 -13.21 -0.86
C LYS A 202 -18.71 -13.76 0.20
N ASP A 203 -18.77 -15.06 0.46
CA ASP A 203 -18.02 -15.68 1.55
C ASP A 203 -16.51 -15.58 1.31
N MET A 204 -16.08 -15.73 0.05
CA MET A 204 -14.70 -15.53 -0.35
C MET A 204 -14.25 -14.08 -0.10
N TYR A 205 -15.06 -13.09 -0.47
CA TYR A 205 -14.72 -11.68 -0.23
C TYR A 205 -14.69 -11.35 1.26
N LEU A 206 -15.71 -11.78 2.01
CA LEU A 206 -15.74 -11.57 3.46
C LEU A 206 -14.49 -12.17 4.10
N GLN A 207 -14.10 -13.39 3.75
CA GLN A 207 -12.88 -14.01 4.27
C GLN A 207 -11.61 -13.24 3.88
N ALA A 208 -11.50 -12.74 2.64
CA ALA A 208 -10.33 -12.01 2.15
C ALA A 208 -10.11 -10.65 2.84
N PHE A 209 -11.17 -10.07 3.43
CA PHE A 209 -11.11 -8.76 4.07
C PHE A 209 -10.92 -8.80 5.59
N HIS A 210 -10.70 -9.98 6.17
CA HIS A 210 -10.32 -10.11 7.59
C HIS A 210 -8.83 -10.46 7.70
N ILE A 211 -7.99 -9.42 7.69
CA ILE A 211 -6.54 -9.53 7.52
C ILE A 211 -5.78 -9.45 8.86
N PRO A 212 -4.61 -10.10 8.97
CA PRO A 212 -3.74 -9.95 10.13
C PRO A 212 -3.07 -8.56 10.15
N PRO A 213 -2.37 -8.20 11.24
CA PRO A 213 -1.44 -7.06 11.23
C PRO A 213 -0.39 -7.20 10.11
N ASP A 214 0.16 -6.09 9.67
CA ASP A 214 1.17 -6.05 8.61
C ASP A 214 2.33 -5.12 8.97
N PHE A 215 3.45 -5.29 8.27
CA PHE A 215 4.63 -4.46 8.46
C PHE A 215 4.50 -3.08 7.85
N ASP A 216 3.51 -2.83 6.99
CA ASP A 216 3.35 -1.55 6.33
C ASP A 216 2.82 -0.50 7.31
N ASP A 217 1.61 -0.72 7.83
CA ASP A 217 1.01 0.16 8.85
C ASP A 217 1.87 0.25 10.10
N THR A 218 2.50 -0.87 10.49
CA THR A 218 3.38 -0.94 11.66
C THR A 218 4.57 0.00 11.52
N PHE A 219 5.29 -0.04 10.39
CA PHE A 219 6.49 0.79 10.21
C PHE A 219 6.19 2.20 9.73
N VAL A 220 5.07 2.45 9.06
CA VAL A 220 4.53 3.81 8.86
C VAL A 220 4.25 4.48 10.21
N ASN A 221 3.64 3.75 11.16
CA ASN A 221 3.41 4.25 12.52
C ASN A 221 4.71 4.54 13.28
N ILE A 222 5.74 3.72 13.13
CA ILE A 222 7.07 3.97 13.74
C ILE A 222 7.75 5.18 13.08
N GLY A 223 7.61 5.35 11.77
CA GLY A 223 8.03 6.54 11.05
C GLY A 223 7.37 7.81 11.59
N LEU A 224 6.04 7.79 11.75
CA LEU A 224 5.29 8.89 12.36
C LEU A 224 5.74 9.16 13.81
N GLY A 225 5.92 8.11 14.61
CA GLY A 225 6.43 8.22 15.98
C GLY A 225 7.81 8.86 16.05
N SER A 226 8.67 8.59 15.07
CA SER A 226 10.01 9.17 14.96
C SER A 226 9.94 10.68 14.76
N LEU A 227 9.05 11.14 13.87
CA LEU A 227 8.79 12.57 13.62
C LEU A 227 8.23 13.26 14.87
N ILE A 228 7.21 12.67 15.49
CA ILE A 228 6.62 13.21 16.73
C ILE A 228 7.67 13.27 17.85
N PHE A 229 8.56 12.27 17.95
CA PHE A 229 9.63 12.26 18.95
C PHE A 229 10.65 13.37 18.74
N GLN A 230 11.05 13.63 17.49
CA GLN A 230 11.93 14.75 17.13
C GLN A 230 11.31 16.10 17.49
N MET A 231 9.97 16.19 17.42
CA MET A 231 9.20 17.40 17.67
C MET A 231 8.48 17.39 19.03
N LYS A 232 8.89 16.53 19.97
CA LYS A 232 8.17 16.31 21.23
C LYS A 232 8.06 17.55 22.12
N ASP A 233 8.98 18.51 21.99
CA ASP A 233 8.92 19.77 22.72
C ASP A 233 7.86 20.71 22.13
N GLU A 234 7.57 20.56 20.83
CA GLU A 234 6.54 21.32 20.10
C GLU A 234 5.15 20.67 20.15
N PHE A 235 5.10 19.34 20.22
CA PHE A 235 3.88 18.54 20.26
C PHE A 235 3.92 17.52 21.43
N PRO A 236 4.00 18.00 22.69
CA PRO A 236 4.19 17.14 23.85
C PRO A 236 3.02 16.19 24.11
N ASN A 237 1.79 16.62 23.84
CA ASN A 237 0.60 15.79 24.05
C ASN A 237 0.50 14.72 22.96
N ALA A 238 0.87 15.06 21.72
CA ALA A 238 0.96 14.07 20.64
C ALA A 238 2.00 12.98 20.97
N TRP A 239 3.16 13.37 21.49
CA TRP A 239 4.19 12.42 21.93
C TRP A 239 3.71 11.53 23.08
N ASP A 240 3.10 12.12 24.12
CA ASP A 240 2.55 11.37 25.25
C ASP A 240 1.49 10.35 24.80
N MET A 241 0.60 10.73 23.88
CA MET A 241 -0.40 9.81 23.32
C MET A 241 0.24 8.70 22.48
N TRP A 242 1.13 9.04 21.55
CA TRP A 242 1.77 8.06 20.67
C TRP A 242 2.60 7.05 21.47
N SER A 243 3.37 7.52 22.46
CA SER A 243 4.23 6.66 23.28
C SER A 243 3.43 5.73 24.20
N LYS A 244 2.26 6.17 24.71
CA LYS A 244 1.35 5.30 25.47
C LYS A 244 0.73 4.20 24.62
N LEU A 245 0.33 4.53 23.39
CA LEU A 245 -0.15 3.54 22.44
C LEU A 245 1.00 2.55 22.12
N ASN A 246 2.20 3.05 21.87
CA ASN A 246 3.34 2.25 21.43
C ASN A 246 4.34 1.93 22.55
N ALA A 247 3.84 1.45 23.69
CA ALA A 247 4.65 1.26 24.89
C ALA A 247 5.80 0.23 24.74
N ASN A 248 5.75 -0.63 23.72
CA ASN A 248 6.78 -1.64 23.44
C ASN A 248 7.13 -1.67 21.94
N VAL A 249 7.72 -0.59 21.45
CA VAL A 249 8.12 -0.46 20.03
C VAL A 249 9.07 -1.58 19.61
N THR A 250 9.93 -2.08 20.50
CA THR A 250 10.91 -3.12 20.14
C THR A 250 10.28 -4.49 19.84
N SER A 251 9.02 -4.72 20.22
CA SER A 251 8.30 -5.97 19.93
C SER A 251 8.19 -6.29 18.43
N VAL A 252 8.10 -5.26 17.58
CA VAL A 252 7.96 -5.44 16.12
C VAL A 252 9.19 -6.07 15.47
N PHE A 253 10.35 -6.01 16.13
CA PHE A 253 11.59 -6.63 15.64
C PHE A 253 11.60 -8.13 15.89
N ASP A 254 10.89 -8.61 16.92
CA ASP A 254 10.67 -10.05 17.09
C ASP A 254 9.76 -10.59 15.99
N ASP A 255 8.75 -9.81 15.59
CA ASP A 255 7.92 -10.11 14.41
C ASP A 255 8.76 -10.12 13.13
N LEU A 256 9.56 -9.08 12.87
CA LEU A 256 10.42 -9.04 11.67
C LEU A 256 11.33 -10.27 11.58
N LYS A 257 11.97 -10.67 12.68
CA LYS A 257 12.83 -11.87 12.70
C LYS A 257 12.04 -13.14 12.37
N LYS A 258 10.81 -13.24 12.88
CA LYS A 258 9.97 -14.44 12.77
C LYS A 258 9.35 -14.59 11.38
N TYR A 259 8.90 -13.49 10.77
CA TYR A 259 8.10 -13.53 9.54
C TYR A 259 8.91 -13.23 8.27
N ALA A 260 10.16 -12.76 8.38
CA ALA A 260 10.99 -12.50 7.21
C ALA A 260 11.15 -13.73 6.29
N TYR A 261 11.02 -13.48 4.99
CA TYR A 261 11.20 -14.48 3.95
C TYR A 261 12.69 -14.81 3.76
N ARG A 262 13.02 -16.10 3.83
CA ARG A 262 14.38 -16.65 3.77
C ARG A 262 14.44 -17.76 2.71
N PRO A 263 14.66 -17.43 1.42
CA PRO A 263 14.57 -18.38 0.30
C PRO A 263 15.56 -19.56 0.42
N PHE A 264 16.69 -19.36 1.10
CA PHE A 264 17.72 -20.39 1.27
C PHE A 264 17.65 -21.15 2.60
N SER A 265 16.68 -20.80 3.45
CA SER A 265 16.48 -21.47 4.73
C SER A 265 15.91 -22.88 4.54
N LYS A 266 16.28 -23.78 5.46
CA LYS A 266 15.64 -25.10 5.62
C LYS A 266 14.34 -25.03 6.40
N ASP A 267 14.08 -23.90 7.07
CA ASP A 267 12.84 -23.67 7.79
C ASP A 267 11.69 -23.45 6.80
N SER A 268 10.78 -24.43 6.76
CA SER A 268 9.61 -24.41 5.89
C SER A 268 8.60 -23.31 6.24
N LEU A 269 8.72 -22.64 7.38
CA LEU A 269 7.88 -21.50 7.76
C LEU A 269 8.41 -20.16 7.25
N ALA A 270 9.69 -20.10 6.88
CA ALA A 270 10.34 -18.88 6.42
C ALA A 270 10.69 -18.93 4.92
N ASN A 271 10.71 -20.11 4.29
CA ASN A 271 11.21 -20.26 2.92
C ASN A 271 10.13 -20.37 1.83
N TYR A 272 8.87 -20.09 2.12
CA TYR A 272 7.81 -20.07 1.11
C TYR A 272 7.26 -18.65 0.95
N ILE A 273 6.88 -18.30 -0.28
CA ILE A 273 6.35 -16.98 -0.62
C ILE A 273 5.32 -17.08 -1.74
N ASP A 274 4.53 -16.02 -1.89
CA ASP A 274 3.60 -15.87 -2.98
C ASP A 274 4.29 -16.05 -4.35
N PRO A 275 3.74 -16.86 -5.27
CA PRO A 275 4.34 -17.10 -6.59
C PRO A 275 4.55 -15.84 -7.44
N ARG A 276 3.74 -14.78 -7.27
CA ARG A 276 3.92 -13.50 -7.95
C ARG A 276 5.13 -12.76 -7.39
N SER A 277 5.29 -12.76 -6.06
CA SER A 277 6.47 -12.18 -5.40
C SER A 277 7.74 -12.90 -5.85
N TYR A 278 7.72 -14.23 -5.88
CA TYR A 278 8.85 -15.00 -6.41
C TYR A 278 9.15 -14.62 -7.85
N TYR A 279 8.13 -14.52 -8.71
CA TYR A 279 8.33 -14.23 -10.12
C TYR A 279 9.09 -12.92 -10.35
N TYR A 280 8.68 -11.81 -9.74
CA TYR A 280 9.35 -10.52 -9.98
C TYR A 280 10.76 -10.51 -9.37
N MET A 281 10.95 -11.06 -8.17
CA MET A 281 12.26 -11.07 -7.49
C MET A 281 13.24 -12.14 -8.01
N ARG A 282 12.81 -13.08 -8.87
CA ARG A 282 13.59 -14.30 -9.16
C ARG A 282 15.04 -14.04 -9.57
N HIS A 283 15.31 -12.98 -10.32
CA HIS A 283 16.66 -12.66 -10.77
C HIS A 283 17.55 -12.11 -9.66
N PHE A 284 16.97 -11.35 -8.72
CA PHE A 284 17.66 -10.98 -7.48
C PHE A 284 18.00 -12.23 -6.64
N LEU A 285 17.06 -13.18 -6.55
CA LEU A 285 17.30 -14.45 -5.85
C LEU A 285 18.37 -15.31 -6.53
N ASP A 286 18.36 -15.36 -7.87
CA ASP A 286 19.37 -16.07 -8.67
C ASP A 286 20.77 -15.48 -8.45
N ASP A 287 20.89 -14.16 -8.45
CA ASP A 287 22.16 -13.46 -8.21
C ASP A 287 22.71 -13.75 -6.81
N ALA A 288 21.86 -13.76 -5.79
CA ALA A 288 22.25 -14.11 -4.43
C ALA A 288 22.67 -15.59 -4.31
N ALA A 289 21.92 -16.49 -4.95
CA ALA A 289 22.23 -17.92 -4.98
C ALA A 289 23.59 -18.19 -5.64
N LEU A 290 23.89 -17.51 -6.75
CA LEU A 290 25.17 -17.62 -7.46
C LEU A 290 26.35 -17.13 -6.63
N LYS A 291 26.14 -16.12 -5.77
CA LYS A 291 27.16 -15.59 -4.87
C LYS A 291 27.28 -16.36 -3.55
N GLY A 292 26.35 -17.29 -3.29
CA GLY A 292 26.27 -18.00 -2.00
C GLY A 292 25.87 -17.09 -0.84
N GLU A 293 25.10 -16.03 -1.12
CA GLU A 293 24.61 -15.07 -0.13
C GLU A 293 23.35 -15.59 0.55
N ASP A 294 23.23 -15.41 1.87
CA ASP A 294 21.99 -15.70 2.60
C ASP A 294 21.06 -14.48 2.61
N LEU A 295 19.78 -14.72 2.35
CA LEU A 295 18.76 -13.69 2.22
C LEU A 295 17.71 -13.75 3.33
N ALA A 296 17.26 -12.56 3.73
CA ALA A 296 16.17 -12.36 4.67
C ALA A 296 15.46 -11.07 4.25
N LEU A 297 14.20 -11.18 3.82
CA LEU A 297 13.45 -10.08 3.23
C LEU A 297 12.20 -9.79 4.07
N VAL A 298 11.86 -8.51 4.18
CA VAL A 298 10.59 -8.09 4.78
C VAL A 298 9.43 -8.65 3.95
N THR A 299 8.44 -9.22 4.64
CA THR A 299 7.18 -9.64 4.04
C THR A 299 6.09 -8.62 4.34
N THR A 300 4.87 -8.78 3.82
CA THR A 300 3.76 -7.89 4.16
C THR A 300 3.15 -8.26 5.51
N TRP A 301 2.70 -9.50 5.69
CA TRP A 301 1.85 -9.88 6.82
C TRP A 301 2.64 -10.35 8.05
N ILE A 302 2.17 -9.99 9.24
CA ILE A 302 2.66 -10.48 10.54
C ILE A 302 1.89 -11.76 10.87
N GLN A 303 2.07 -12.78 10.05
CA GLN A 303 1.47 -14.11 10.20
C GLN A 303 2.30 -15.12 9.39
N ASN A 304 2.50 -16.32 9.92
CA ASN A 304 3.12 -17.43 9.20
C ASN A 304 2.11 -18.56 8.92
N ARG A 305 2.55 -19.63 8.25
CA ARG A 305 1.69 -20.75 7.87
C ARG A 305 1.00 -21.42 9.06
N GLU A 306 1.73 -21.66 10.15
CA GLU A 306 1.18 -22.35 11.32
C GLU A 306 0.08 -21.51 11.99
N GLU A 307 0.31 -20.21 12.11
CA GLU A 307 -0.67 -19.27 12.65
C GLU A 307 -1.89 -19.18 11.74
N LEU A 308 -1.68 -19.07 10.43
CA LEU A 308 -2.75 -19.06 9.44
C LEU A 308 -3.69 -20.28 9.57
N GLN A 309 -3.15 -21.49 9.77
CA GLN A 309 -3.96 -22.70 9.93
C GLN A 309 -4.89 -22.66 11.16
N VAL A 310 -4.50 -21.91 12.19
CA VAL A 310 -5.26 -21.74 13.44
C VAL A 310 -6.19 -20.52 13.36
N GLU A 311 -5.69 -19.40 12.89
CA GLU A 311 -6.34 -18.09 12.91
C GLU A 311 -7.39 -17.93 11.81
N SER A 312 -7.24 -18.63 10.67
CA SER A 312 -8.27 -18.67 9.64
C SER A 312 -9.62 -19.19 10.16
N ARG A 313 -9.59 -20.14 11.11
CA ARG A 313 -10.80 -20.65 11.80
C ARG A 313 -11.41 -19.64 12.77
N LYS A 314 -10.66 -18.62 13.12
CA LYS A 314 -11.08 -17.46 13.92
C LYS A 314 -11.37 -16.24 13.03
N GLY A 315 -11.42 -16.45 11.71
CA GLY A 315 -11.71 -15.40 10.73
C GLY A 315 -10.57 -14.43 10.49
N VAL A 316 -9.30 -14.77 10.76
CA VAL A 316 -8.14 -13.91 10.41
C VAL A 316 -7.20 -14.67 9.50
N GLN A 317 -6.92 -14.11 8.31
CA GLN A 317 -6.19 -14.82 7.28
C GLN A 317 -5.43 -13.85 6.37
N MET A 318 -4.15 -14.16 6.11
CA MET A 318 -3.39 -13.48 5.06
C MET A 318 -4.05 -13.69 3.69
N PRO A 319 -4.16 -12.64 2.85
CA PRO A 319 -4.60 -12.77 1.46
C PRO A 319 -3.89 -13.91 0.74
N PHE A 320 -4.65 -14.68 -0.04
CA PHE A 320 -4.15 -15.85 -0.79
C PHE A 320 -3.50 -16.97 0.06
N ASN A 321 -3.63 -16.94 1.39
CA ASN A 321 -3.03 -17.94 2.30
C ASN A 321 -1.50 -18.04 2.22
N VAL A 322 -0.85 -17.01 1.69
CA VAL A 322 0.60 -17.00 1.54
C VAL A 322 1.11 -15.58 1.72
N ASN A 323 2.24 -15.43 2.40
CA ASN A 323 2.84 -14.12 2.57
C ASN A 323 3.48 -13.66 1.25
N ASN A 324 3.63 -12.35 1.08
CA ASN A 324 4.19 -11.75 -0.12
C ASN A 324 5.31 -10.77 0.28
N VAL A 325 6.20 -10.48 -0.68
CA VAL A 325 7.16 -9.37 -0.57
C VAL A 325 6.67 -8.29 -1.52
N ASP A 326 6.23 -7.16 -0.97
CA ASP A 326 5.87 -5.96 -1.71
C ASP A 326 6.93 -4.89 -1.43
N ILE A 327 7.46 -4.27 -2.48
CA ILE A 327 8.63 -3.37 -2.33
C ILE A 327 8.25 -2.04 -1.68
N THR A 328 6.98 -1.66 -1.69
CA THR A 328 6.47 -0.50 -0.95
C THR A 328 6.48 -0.76 0.55
N VAL A 329 6.01 -1.95 0.97
CA VAL A 329 6.09 -2.37 2.39
C VAL A 329 7.54 -2.47 2.85
N CYS A 330 8.42 -2.97 1.97
CA CYS A 330 9.87 -2.97 2.19
C CYS A 330 10.42 -1.55 2.41
N ALA A 331 10.04 -0.59 1.57
CA ALA A 331 10.48 0.80 1.66
C ALA A 331 10.01 1.45 2.97
N ASN A 332 8.75 1.24 3.36
CA ASN A 332 8.19 1.78 4.60
C ASN A 332 8.84 1.15 5.84
N THR A 333 9.14 -0.15 5.80
CA THR A 333 9.89 -0.83 6.86
C THR A 333 11.31 -0.28 6.99
N VAL A 334 12.04 -0.16 5.89
CA VAL A 334 13.39 0.41 5.87
C VAL A 334 13.35 1.86 6.39
N PHE A 335 12.37 2.66 5.97
CA PHE A 335 12.19 4.02 6.46
C PHE A 335 11.93 4.07 7.96
N GLY A 336 10.94 3.32 8.48
CA GLY A 336 10.58 3.33 9.89
C GLY A 336 11.72 2.89 10.81
N ILE A 337 12.52 1.89 10.41
CA ILE A 337 13.74 1.49 11.13
C ILE A 337 14.77 2.63 11.10
N THR A 338 15.02 3.20 9.92
CA THR A 338 16.00 4.28 9.72
C THR A 338 15.64 5.50 10.57
N SER A 339 14.43 6.03 10.42
CA SER A 339 13.95 7.21 11.14
C SER A 339 13.90 6.96 12.65
N GLY A 340 13.52 5.74 13.07
CA GLY A 340 13.46 5.37 14.48
C GLY A 340 14.84 5.39 15.13
N VAL A 341 15.85 4.84 14.46
CA VAL A 341 17.23 4.86 14.96
C VAL A 341 17.82 6.26 14.92
N LEU A 342 17.64 7.02 13.82
CA LEU A 342 18.18 8.38 13.69
C LEU A 342 17.55 9.38 14.66
N SER A 343 16.26 9.23 14.96
CA SER A 343 15.57 10.10 15.93
C SER A 343 15.92 9.76 17.39
N GLY A 344 16.46 8.57 17.66
CA GLY A 344 16.64 8.05 19.01
C GLY A 344 15.38 7.44 19.63
N LEU A 345 14.28 7.33 18.86
CA LEU A 345 13.08 6.58 19.25
C LEU A 345 13.41 5.09 19.46
N LEU A 346 14.22 4.54 18.56
CA LEU A 346 14.73 3.17 18.64
C LEU A 346 16.18 3.19 19.13
N PRO A 347 16.57 2.27 20.03
CA PRO A 347 17.96 2.15 20.42
C PRO A 347 18.79 1.61 19.25
N HIS A 348 20.04 2.05 19.14
CA HIS A 348 20.98 1.58 18.10
C HIS A 348 21.15 0.05 18.09
N SER A 349 20.99 -0.58 19.26
CA SER A 349 21.10 -2.04 19.44
C SER A 349 20.14 -2.85 18.58
N VAL A 350 19.04 -2.25 18.10
CA VAL A 350 18.15 -2.86 17.11
C VAL A 350 18.91 -3.26 15.83
N LEU A 351 19.76 -2.38 15.31
CA LEU A 351 20.58 -2.64 14.12
C LEU A 351 21.94 -3.29 14.45
N GLU A 352 22.23 -3.50 15.74
CA GLU A 352 23.35 -4.34 16.18
C GLU A 352 22.93 -5.82 16.28
N ASP A 353 21.63 -6.14 16.36
CA ASP A 353 21.12 -7.52 16.19
C ASP A 353 21.43 -7.98 14.75
N PRO A 354 22.27 -9.04 14.57
CA PRO A 354 22.69 -9.47 13.24
C PRO A 354 21.53 -9.89 12.32
N LYS A 355 20.43 -10.41 12.88
CA LYS A 355 19.27 -10.84 12.09
C LYS A 355 18.50 -9.64 11.56
N ILE A 356 18.33 -8.60 12.39
CA ILE A 356 17.66 -7.37 11.97
C ILE A 356 18.55 -6.60 10.99
N ALA A 357 19.85 -6.50 11.24
CA ALA A 357 20.80 -5.89 10.31
C ALA A 357 20.79 -6.59 8.95
N GLN A 358 20.73 -7.93 8.92
CA GLN A 358 20.60 -8.70 7.68
C GLN A 358 19.29 -8.40 6.95
N ILE A 359 18.14 -8.40 7.65
CA ILE A 359 16.84 -8.07 7.05
C ILE A 359 16.85 -6.67 6.44
N TYR A 360 17.34 -5.69 7.21
CA TYR A 360 17.45 -4.30 6.79
C TYR A 360 18.32 -4.15 5.53
N LEU A 361 19.53 -4.71 5.54
CA LEU A 361 20.45 -4.66 4.40
C LEU A 361 19.91 -5.36 3.15
N ASN A 362 19.40 -6.58 3.29
CA ASN A 362 18.93 -7.39 2.17
C ASN A 362 17.67 -6.77 1.54
N THR A 363 16.79 -6.22 2.36
CA THR A 363 15.58 -5.52 1.90
C THR A 363 15.94 -4.23 1.15
N SER A 364 16.89 -3.44 1.65
CA SER A 364 17.40 -2.28 0.90
C SER A 364 18.11 -2.67 -0.40
N SER A 365 18.79 -3.81 -0.42
CA SER A 365 19.43 -4.35 -1.63
C SER A 365 18.41 -4.77 -2.68
N LEU A 366 17.30 -5.38 -2.26
CA LEU A 366 16.16 -5.69 -3.15
C LEU A 366 15.55 -4.41 -3.73
N ILE A 367 15.27 -3.40 -2.90
CA ILE A 367 14.74 -2.10 -3.34
C ILE A 367 15.66 -1.49 -4.41
N ALA A 368 16.97 -1.44 -4.15
CA ALA A 368 17.93 -0.91 -5.11
C ALA A 368 18.01 -1.76 -6.38
N TYR A 369 17.91 -3.09 -6.28
CA TYR A 369 17.87 -3.98 -7.43
C TYR A 369 16.67 -3.69 -8.32
N GLU A 370 15.47 -3.59 -7.75
CA GLU A 370 14.24 -3.30 -8.50
C GLU A 370 14.30 -1.91 -9.15
N LEU A 371 14.78 -0.87 -8.43
CA LEU A 371 14.99 0.45 -9.04
C LEU A 371 15.92 0.38 -10.27
N ASN A 372 17.06 -0.32 -10.14
CA ASN A 372 18.05 -0.42 -11.21
C ASN A 372 17.60 -1.29 -12.40
N THR A 373 16.57 -2.11 -12.22
CA THR A 373 16.05 -3.03 -13.24
C THR A 373 14.67 -2.63 -13.76
N ASN A 374 14.23 -1.39 -13.46
CA ASN A 374 12.89 -0.90 -13.79
C ASN A 374 11.78 -1.84 -13.28
N ILE A 375 11.92 -2.21 -12.01
CA ILE A 375 11.03 -3.09 -11.24
C ILE A 375 10.79 -4.42 -11.97
N SER A 376 11.88 -4.99 -12.50
CA SER A 376 11.85 -6.23 -13.30
C SER A 376 10.83 -6.20 -14.45
N SER A 377 10.49 -4.99 -14.95
CA SER A 377 9.43 -4.71 -15.92
C SER A 377 8.03 -5.20 -15.49
N ARG A 378 7.80 -5.44 -14.20
CA ARG A 378 6.56 -5.94 -13.60
C ARG A 378 6.17 -5.15 -12.35
N PRO A 379 6.00 -3.82 -12.47
CA PRO A 379 5.56 -3.00 -11.34
C PRO A 379 4.21 -3.46 -10.77
N ASP A 380 3.33 -4.03 -11.59
CA ASP A 380 2.04 -4.58 -11.16
C ASP A 380 2.14 -5.72 -10.13
N LEU A 381 3.28 -6.42 -10.07
CA LEU A 381 3.54 -7.49 -9.11
C LEU A 381 4.29 -7.01 -7.87
N ALA A 382 5.25 -6.11 -8.07
CA ALA A 382 6.11 -5.63 -7.00
C ALA A 382 5.43 -4.55 -6.15
N LEU A 383 4.52 -3.79 -6.77
CA LEU A 383 3.74 -2.68 -6.20
C LEU A 383 2.25 -3.06 -6.12
N LEU A 384 1.96 -4.25 -5.60
CA LEU A 384 0.63 -4.85 -5.67
C LEU A 384 -0.43 -3.99 -4.96
N TYR A 385 -0.06 -3.40 -3.82
CA TYR A 385 -0.98 -2.60 -3.01
C TYR A 385 -0.98 -1.12 -3.39
N TYR A 386 0.12 -0.62 -3.96
CA TYR A 386 0.36 0.81 -4.26
C TYR A 386 0.92 0.97 -5.67
N PRO A 387 0.07 0.91 -6.70
CA PRO A 387 0.52 0.69 -8.08
C PRO A 387 1.29 1.87 -8.71
N SER A 388 1.56 2.97 -7.98
CA SER A 388 2.36 4.08 -8.50
C SER A 388 3.84 3.86 -8.19
N GLN A 389 4.67 3.81 -9.23
CA GLN A 389 6.12 3.79 -9.09
C GLN A 389 6.66 5.12 -8.56
N ILE A 390 6.05 6.26 -8.92
CA ILE A 390 6.43 7.58 -8.38
C ILE A 390 6.19 7.64 -6.86
N GLU A 391 5.10 7.06 -6.39
CA GLU A 391 4.82 6.95 -4.94
C GLU A 391 5.89 6.08 -4.25
N PHE A 392 6.21 4.92 -4.81
CA PHE A 392 7.30 4.07 -4.32
C PHE A 392 8.65 4.80 -4.30
N ASP A 393 8.97 5.52 -5.37
CA ASP A 393 10.21 6.30 -5.48
C ASP A 393 10.28 7.36 -4.38
N TRP A 394 9.15 8.02 -4.08
CA TRP A 394 9.05 8.95 -2.97
C TRP A 394 9.34 8.27 -1.63
N PHE A 395 8.75 7.10 -1.35
CA PHE A 395 9.03 6.36 -0.11
C PHE A 395 10.50 6.02 0.08
N VAL A 396 11.19 5.57 -0.96
CA VAL A 396 12.63 5.26 -0.90
C VAL A 396 13.45 6.54 -0.70
N SER A 397 13.09 7.63 -1.40
CA SER A 397 13.79 8.92 -1.30
C SER A 397 13.77 9.48 0.13
N ARG A 398 12.68 9.29 0.89
CA ARG A 398 12.57 9.71 2.31
C ARG A 398 13.65 9.08 3.18
N THR A 399 13.95 7.79 3.00
CA THR A 399 15.02 7.11 3.74
C THR A 399 16.37 7.76 3.47
N VAL A 400 16.70 8.00 2.20
CA VAL A 400 17.97 8.62 1.81
C VAL A 400 18.07 10.04 2.37
N ALA A 401 17.01 10.84 2.23
CA ALA A 401 16.97 12.21 2.73
C ALA A 401 17.15 12.30 4.25
N SER A 402 16.51 11.40 5.02
CA SER A 402 16.70 11.36 6.48
C SER A 402 18.13 11.03 6.89
N MET A 403 18.79 10.11 6.17
CA MET A 403 20.20 9.79 6.41
C MET A 403 21.12 10.96 6.06
N GLU A 404 20.88 11.64 4.92
CA GLU A 404 21.65 12.83 4.53
C GLU A 404 21.52 13.96 5.54
N GLU A 405 20.31 14.19 6.06
CA GLU A 405 20.07 15.20 7.10
C GLU A 405 20.85 14.86 8.38
N ALA A 406 20.76 13.63 8.86
CA ALA A 406 21.52 13.18 10.03
C ALA A 406 23.04 13.36 9.83
N MET A 407 23.54 13.07 8.62
CA MET A 407 24.95 13.20 8.27
C MET A 407 25.50 14.63 8.29
N LYS A 408 24.64 15.66 8.29
CA LYS A 408 25.06 17.05 8.50
C LYS A 408 25.60 17.30 9.91
N THR A 409 25.19 16.49 10.89
CA THR A 409 25.54 16.67 12.31
C THR A 409 26.59 15.68 12.82
N GLY A 410 26.84 14.59 12.08
CA GLY A 410 27.81 13.57 12.45
C GLY A 410 27.67 12.30 11.59
N PRO A 411 28.54 11.30 11.75
CA PRO A 411 28.39 10.03 11.01
C PRO A 411 27.11 9.29 11.41
N LEU A 412 26.61 8.43 10.52
CA LEU A 412 25.48 7.54 10.84
C LEU A 412 25.83 6.62 12.02
N PRO A 413 24.90 6.40 12.97
CA PRO A 413 25.20 5.78 14.26
C PRO A 413 25.55 4.30 14.19
N VAL A 414 25.12 3.58 13.13
CA VAL A 414 25.34 2.15 12.97
C VAL A 414 25.93 1.85 11.59
N LYS A 415 26.96 1.01 11.53
CA LYS A 415 27.72 0.71 10.30
C LYS A 415 26.85 0.22 9.13
N VAL A 416 25.83 -0.61 9.42
CA VAL A 416 24.93 -1.13 8.37
C VAL A 416 24.13 0.01 7.69
N MET A 417 23.81 1.09 8.42
CA MET A 417 23.11 2.24 7.85
C MET A 417 23.96 2.95 6.80
N ALA A 418 25.28 3.08 7.02
CA ALA A 418 26.17 3.64 6.01
C ALA A 418 26.23 2.77 4.73
N THR A 419 26.14 1.45 4.89
CA THR A 419 26.08 0.55 3.73
C THR A 419 24.76 0.69 2.96
N VAL A 420 23.64 0.73 3.70
CA VAL A 420 22.31 0.94 3.11
C VAL A 420 22.17 2.30 2.45
N TYR A 421 22.73 3.36 3.06
CA TYR A 421 22.79 4.69 2.48
C TYR A 421 23.43 4.67 1.10
N GLU A 422 24.62 4.09 0.95
CA GLU A 422 25.32 4.04 -0.34
C GLU A 422 24.55 3.24 -1.40
N ILE A 423 23.95 2.10 -1.00
CA ILE A 423 23.12 1.27 -1.89
C ILE A 423 21.94 2.07 -2.43
N LEU A 424 21.15 2.68 -1.54
CA LEU A 424 19.95 3.42 -1.91
C LEU A 424 20.31 4.72 -2.63
N LYS A 425 21.29 5.50 -2.15
CA LYS A 425 21.74 6.75 -2.76
C LYS A 425 22.17 6.56 -4.21
N ASN A 426 22.91 5.50 -4.51
CA ASN A 426 23.33 5.20 -5.87
C ASN A 426 22.13 4.84 -6.78
N ALA A 427 21.15 4.08 -6.27
CA ALA A 427 19.93 3.76 -7.02
C ALA A 427 19.04 4.99 -7.25
N THR A 428 18.86 5.84 -6.23
CA THR A 428 17.98 7.02 -6.29
C THR A 428 18.54 8.11 -7.21
N THR A 429 19.85 8.39 -7.12
CA THR A 429 20.48 9.44 -7.94
C THR A 429 20.65 9.08 -9.41
N LYS A 430 20.59 7.78 -9.76
CA LYS A 430 20.76 7.31 -11.13
C LYS A 430 19.46 6.77 -11.73
N ALA A 431 19.11 5.52 -11.40
CA ALA A 431 18.01 4.81 -12.02
C ALA A 431 16.66 5.50 -11.77
N MET A 432 16.36 5.81 -10.51
CA MET A 432 15.11 6.49 -10.14
C MET A 432 15.00 7.89 -10.78
N THR A 433 16.05 8.71 -10.67
CA THR A 433 16.04 10.05 -11.29
C THR A 433 15.84 9.96 -12.80
N THR A 434 16.50 9.01 -13.46
CA THR A 434 16.32 8.77 -14.90
C THR A 434 14.89 8.35 -15.22
N TYR A 435 14.31 7.45 -14.42
CA TYR A 435 12.91 7.02 -14.56
C TYR A 435 11.94 8.20 -14.43
N ILE A 436 11.98 8.93 -13.31
CA ILE A 436 11.07 10.05 -13.05
C ILE A 436 11.13 11.07 -14.20
N LEU A 437 12.34 11.48 -14.61
CA LEU A 437 12.49 12.44 -15.71
C LEU A 437 11.95 11.89 -17.05
N SER A 438 12.04 10.58 -17.28
CA SER A 438 11.47 9.95 -18.48
C SER A 438 9.94 9.89 -18.48
N GLN A 439 9.30 9.98 -17.31
CA GLN A 439 7.83 9.98 -17.19
C GLN A 439 7.21 11.37 -17.40
N ALA A 440 8.01 12.44 -17.45
CA ALA A 440 7.50 13.79 -17.65
C ALA A 440 6.87 13.92 -19.06
N ARG A 441 5.57 14.17 -19.10
CA ARG A 441 4.83 14.41 -20.36
C ARG A 441 4.59 15.90 -20.53
N PRO A 442 4.95 16.49 -21.69
CA PRO A 442 4.71 17.90 -21.94
C PRO A 442 3.19 18.18 -21.98
N ALA A 443 2.80 19.27 -21.36
CA ALA A 443 1.47 19.89 -21.46
C ALA A 443 1.59 21.28 -22.13
N GLU A 444 0.58 22.13 -22.00
CA GLU A 444 0.61 23.49 -22.55
C GLU A 444 1.62 24.38 -21.81
N GLN A 445 2.29 25.31 -22.51
CA GLN A 445 3.09 26.40 -21.93
C GLN A 445 4.19 25.97 -20.93
N ASP A 446 5.17 25.17 -21.39
CA ASP A 446 6.32 24.73 -20.56
C ASP A 446 5.93 24.01 -19.25
N THR A 447 4.72 23.45 -19.19
CA THR A 447 4.27 22.62 -18.07
C THR A 447 4.42 21.14 -18.39
N PHE A 448 4.57 20.32 -17.35
CA PHE A 448 4.66 18.87 -17.46
C PHE A 448 3.65 18.22 -16.51
N TYR A 449 3.13 17.06 -16.91
CA TYR A 449 2.36 16.19 -16.04
C TYR A 449 3.00 14.80 -16.00
N PHE A 450 2.68 14.06 -14.94
CA PHE A 450 3.09 12.69 -14.75
C PHE A 450 1.83 11.82 -14.70
N ASP A 451 1.85 10.73 -15.44
CA ASP A 451 0.75 9.77 -15.54
C ASP A 451 1.35 8.38 -15.29
N ASP A 452 1.21 7.93 -14.05
CA ASP A 452 1.93 6.78 -13.48
C ASP A 452 0.97 5.73 -12.88
N PHE A 453 -0.35 5.91 -13.07
CA PHE A 453 -1.29 4.86 -12.69
C PHE A 453 -1.22 3.72 -13.70
N LEU A 454 -1.06 2.48 -13.23
CA LEU A 454 -0.91 1.28 -14.08
C LEU A 454 -2.20 0.84 -14.82
N GLY A 455 -3.10 1.79 -15.13
CA GLY A 455 -4.18 1.63 -16.10
C GLY A 455 -5.59 1.64 -15.49
N ASP A 456 -6.37 2.67 -15.85
CA ASP A 456 -7.83 2.76 -15.66
C ASP A 456 -8.62 2.51 -16.97
N GLY A 457 -7.92 2.22 -18.05
CA GLY A 457 -8.51 1.86 -19.34
C GLY A 457 -9.23 0.51 -19.27
N ASP A 458 -10.24 0.33 -20.10
CA ASP A 458 -10.95 -0.95 -20.24
C ASP A 458 -10.27 -1.86 -21.29
N LEU A 459 -9.42 -1.29 -22.15
CA LEU A 459 -8.76 -1.96 -23.27
C LEU A 459 -7.30 -1.51 -23.40
N THR A 460 -6.47 -2.36 -24.02
CA THR A 460 -5.13 -1.93 -24.48
C THR A 460 -5.24 -0.90 -25.62
N LEU A 461 -4.12 -0.26 -25.99
CA LEU A 461 -4.05 0.64 -27.16
C LEU A 461 -4.49 -0.06 -28.46
N GLU A 462 -4.35 -1.39 -28.54
CA GLU A 462 -4.77 -2.23 -29.65
C GLU A 462 -6.20 -2.80 -29.49
N GLY A 463 -6.97 -2.33 -28.50
CA GLY A 463 -8.35 -2.73 -28.28
C GLY A 463 -8.55 -4.12 -27.65
N LYS A 464 -7.52 -4.66 -26.96
CA LYS A 464 -7.62 -5.99 -26.32
C LYS A 464 -8.11 -5.90 -24.87
N PRO A 465 -8.85 -6.91 -24.38
CA PRO A 465 -9.17 -7.06 -22.96
C PRO A 465 -7.94 -7.09 -22.05
N LEU A 466 -8.07 -6.53 -20.85
CA LEU A 466 -7.02 -6.55 -19.83
C LEU A 466 -6.95 -7.90 -19.10
N THR A 467 -5.80 -8.20 -18.49
CA THR A 467 -5.50 -9.50 -17.86
C THR A 467 -5.06 -9.34 -16.40
N LEU A 468 -5.67 -10.09 -15.48
CA LEU A 468 -5.29 -10.07 -14.06
C LEU A 468 -4.07 -10.97 -13.84
N PRO A 469 -3.03 -10.50 -13.13
CA PRO A 469 -1.82 -11.26 -12.88
C PRO A 469 -1.99 -12.21 -11.68
N THR A 470 -2.94 -13.15 -11.72
CA THR A 470 -3.26 -13.96 -10.53
C THR A 470 -2.53 -15.30 -10.44
N LEU A 471 -1.92 -15.79 -11.52
CA LEU A 471 -1.43 -17.17 -11.59
C LEU A 471 0.02 -17.24 -12.07
N TYR A 472 0.90 -17.66 -11.17
CA TYR A 472 2.33 -17.87 -11.43
C TYR A 472 2.78 -19.26 -10.99
N PRO A 473 3.90 -19.77 -11.53
CA PRO A 473 4.42 -21.06 -11.15
C PRO A 473 4.70 -21.19 -9.65
N ALA A 474 4.19 -22.27 -9.08
CA ALA A 474 4.39 -22.67 -7.69
C ALA A 474 4.91 -24.11 -7.64
N ASN A 475 5.67 -24.46 -6.60
CA ASN A 475 6.17 -25.81 -6.33
C ASN A 475 5.68 -26.37 -4.98
N LEU A 476 4.96 -25.59 -4.19
CA LEU A 476 4.26 -26.03 -2.98
C LEU A 476 2.75 -25.85 -3.15
N PHE A 477 2.02 -26.94 -2.91
CA PHE A 477 0.57 -27.01 -2.94
C PHE A 477 0.11 -27.72 -1.67
N GLU A 478 -0.65 -27.03 -0.82
CA GLU A 478 -1.01 -27.56 0.50
C GLU A 478 -2.43 -27.16 0.87
N MET A 479 -3.17 -28.05 1.55
CA MET A 479 -4.46 -27.73 2.14
C MET A 479 -4.28 -27.01 3.50
N MET A 480 -5.28 -26.26 3.97
CA MET A 480 -5.24 -25.59 5.30
C MET A 480 -5.05 -26.53 6.50
N ASN A 481 -5.18 -27.84 6.31
CA ASN A 481 -4.91 -28.83 7.34
C ASN A 481 -3.46 -29.37 7.32
N GLY A 482 -2.58 -28.83 6.46
CA GLY A 482 -1.20 -29.28 6.32
C GLY A 482 -0.96 -30.37 5.27
N THR A 483 -2.01 -30.86 4.60
CA THR A 483 -1.86 -31.94 3.60
C THR A 483 -1.22 -31.41 2.33
N VAL A 484 -0.01 -31.87 2.01
CA VAL A 484 0.68 -31.55 0.76
C VAL A 484 0.03 -32.30 -0.41
N LEU A 485 -0.28 -31.57 -1.47
CA LEU A 485 -0.92 -32.10 -2.67
C LEU A 485 0.12 -32.42 -3.76
N PRO A 486 -0.09 -33.47 -4.55
CA PRO A 486 0.73 -33.74 -5.73
C PRO A 486 0.72 -32.57 -6.73
N SER A 487 1.88 -32.28 -7.33
CA SER A 487 2.04 -31.17 -8.28
C SER A 487 1.25 -31.31 -9.59
N ASN A 488 0.69 -32.49 -9.87
CA ASN A 488 -0.19 -32.73 -11.02
C ASN A 488 -1.68 -32.43 -10.74
N MET A 489 -2.04 -32.03 -9.50
CA MET A 489 -3.41 -31.66 -9.11
C MET A 489 -3.72 -30.16 -9.26
N THR A 490 -2.86 -29.40 -9.94
CA THR A 490 -2.98 -27.94 -10.11
C THR A 490 -4.30 -27.48 -10.74
N HIS A 491 -4.96 -28.32 -11.54
CA HIS A 491 -6.23 -27.99 -12.22
C HIS A 491 -7.47 -28.02 -11.30
N HIS A 492 -7.36 -28.52 -10.06
CA HIS A 492 -8.50 -28.69 -9.15
C HIS A 492 -8.39 -27.94 -7.82
N MET A 493 -7.46 -27.00 -7.70
CA MET A 493 -7.26 -26.30 -6.43
C MET A 493 -8.37 -25.28 -6.19
N MET A 494 -9.06 -25.47 -5.07
CA MET A 494 -10.15 -24.62 -4.61
C MET A 494 -9.61 -23.42 -3.82
N TYR A 495 -10.42 -22.36 -3.75
CA TYR A 495 -10.23 -21.28 -2.79
C TYR A 495 -10.06 -21.87 -1.39
N GLY A 496 -9.02 -21.40 -0.68
CA GLY A 496 -8.66 -21.90 0.64
C GLY A 496 -7.38 -22.73 0.68
N ASN A 497 -6.80 -23.19 -0.42
CA ASN A 497 -5.49 -23.86 -0.38
C ASN A 497 -4.32 -22.85 -0.23
N ILE A 498 -3.16 -23.34 0.21
CA ILE A 498 -1.87 -22.64 0.19
C ILE A 498 -1.16 -23.00 -1.12
N ILE A 499 -0.76 -21.97 -1.87
CA ILE A 499 -0.08 -22.09 -3.16
C ILE A 499 1.13 -21.19 -3.11
N ALA A 500 2.33 -21.77 -3.13
CA ALA A 500 3.55 -21.01 -2.87
C ALA A 500 4.73 -21.46 -3.73
N ALA A 501 5.65 -20.52 -3.94
CA ALA A 501 7.02 -20.82 -4.32
C ALA A 501 7.82 -21.07 -3.04
N GLN A 502 8.31 -22.29 -2.87
CA GLN A 502 9.11 -22.74 -1.74
C GLN A 502 10.58 -22.89 -2.13
N GLY A 503 11.44 -22.29 -1.33
CA GLY A 503 12.88 -22.25 -1.53
C GLY A 503 13.28 -21.38 -2.72
N HIS A 504 14.56 -21.43 -3.07
CA HIS A 504 15.05 -21.00 -4.38
C HIS A 504 14.82 -22.12 -5.41
N ILE A 505 14.16 -21.78 -6.50
CA ILE A 505 13.89 -22.64 -7.65
C ILE A 505 14.93 -22.33 -8.73
N PRO A 506 15.78 -23.29 -9.15
CA PRO A 506 16.81 -23.04 -10.16
C PRO A 506 16.27 -22.44 -11.46
N PRO A 507 17.00 -21.52 -12.12
CA PRO A 507 16.53 -20.83 -13.32
C PRO A 507 16.03 -21.77 -14.42
N ALA A 508 16.75 -22.86 -14.66
CA ALA A 508 16.39 -23.85 -15.69
C ALA A 508 15.09 -24.59 -15.36
N GLU A 509 14.78 -24.78 -14.08
CA GLU A 509 13.55 -25.41 -13.62
C GLU A 509 12.38 -24.42 -13.71
N TYR A 510 12.54 -23.22 -13.16
CA TYR A 510 11.50 -22.20 -13.17
C TYR A 510 11.10 -21.81 -14.61
N ASN A 511 12.06 -21.71 -15.53
CA ASN A 511 11.81 -21.47 -16.95
C ASN A 511 10.98 -22.58 -17.61
N LYS A 512 11.11 -23.84 -17.17
CA LYS A 512 10.23 -24.92 -17.64
C LYS A 512 8.82 -24.75 -17.08
N MET A 513 8.69 -24.39 -15.80
CA MET A 513 7.39 -24.18 -15.17
C MET A 513 6.61 -23.03 -15.83
N LEU A 514 7.30 -21.99 -16.32
CA LEU A 514 6.71 -20.87 -17.09
C LEU A 514 6.15 -21.26 -18.47
N GLN A 515 6.45 -22.46 -18.96
CA GLN A 515 5.89 -23.00 -20.22
C GLN A 515 4.69 -23.91 -19.96
N LEU A 516 4.42 -24.25 -18.70
CA LEU A 516 3.27 -25.06 -18.31
C LEU A 516 2.04 -24.18 -18.12
N LYS A 517 0.87 -24.75 -18.40
CA LYS A 517 -0.40 -24.14 -18.02
C LYS A 517 -0.64 -24.35 -16.53
N HIS A 518 -1.00 -23.29 -15.84
CA HIS A 518 -1.46 -23.28 -14.46
C HIS A 518 -2.92 -22.85 -14.49
N TYR A 519 -3.85 -23.71 -14.06
CA TYR A 519 -5.30 -23.48 -14.18
C TYR A 519 -5.76 -23.17 -15.61
N ASP A 520 -5.30 -24.01 -16.55
CA ASP A 520 -5.59 -23.90 -17.97
C ASP A 520 -5.13 -22.60 -18.66
N ARG A 521 -4.38 -21.75 -17.93
CA ARG A 521 -3.82 -20.48 -18.39
C ARG A 521 -2.30 -20.50 -18.33
N LEU A 522 -1.64 -19.82 -19.27
CA LEU A 522 -0.19 -19.58 -19.15
C LEU A 522 0.05 -18.45 -18.16
N ALA A 523 1.21 -18.48 -17.50
CA ALA A 523 1.63 -17.38 -16.63
C ALA A 523 1.69 -16.07 -17.46
N PRO A 524 1.00 -15.00 -17.01
CA PRO A 524 0.99 -13.74 -17.75
C PRO A 524 2.39 -13.11 -17.72
N ARG A 525 2.90 -12.76 -18.90
CA ARG A 525 4.22 -12.13 -19.07
C ARG A 525 4.14 -10.62 -19.30
N VAL A 526 2.95 -10.14 -19.64
CA VAL A 526 2.65 -8.74 -19.92
C VAL A 526 1.45 -8.37 -19.07
N PHE A 527 1.54 -7.24 -18.37
CA PHE A 527 0.42 -6.64 -17.66
C PHE A 527 -0.16 -5.53 -18.52
N ASN A 528 -1.49 -5.49 -18.59
CA ASN A 528 -2.21 -4.56 -19.47
C ASN A 528 -3.09 -3.57 -18.68
N GLY A 529 -3.25 -3.76 -17.36
CA GLY A 529 -4.07 -2.93 -16.47
C GLY A 529 -5.06 -3.73 -15.63
N TYR A 530 -5.73 -3.06 -14.69
CA TYR A 530 -6.54 -3.71 -13.65
C TYR A 530 -8.01 -3.97 -14.04
N ASN A 531 -8.57 -3.31 -15.06
CA ASN A 531 -9.97 -3.48 -15.47
C ASN A 531 -10.17 -4.68 -16.40
N THR A 532 -10.28 -5.87 -15.84
CA THR A 532 -10.41 -7.10 -16.64
C THR A 532 -11.85 -7.49 -16.89
N VAL A 533 -12.10 -8.16 -18.03
CA VAL A 533 -13.45 -8.59 -18.46
C VAL A 533 -14.07 -9.65 -17.54
N ASP A 534 -13.23 -10.39 -16.83
CA ASP A 534 -13.61 -11.57 -16.03
C ASP A 534 -13.38 -11.36 -14.54
N GLY A 535 -13.36 -10.12 -14.06
CA GLY A 535 -13.19 -9.86 -12.64
C GLY A 535 -13.12 -8.38 -12.29
N PHE A 536 -12.86 -8.12 -11.02
CA PHE A 536 -12.62 -6.79 -10.51
C PHE A 536 -11.41 -6.75 -9.60
N PHE A 537 -10.82 -5.57 -9.46
CA PHE A 537 -9.67 -5.31 -8.60
C PHE A 537 -10.02 -4.23 -7.57
N PRO A 538 -9.88 -4.48 -6.26
CA PRO A 538 -10.05 -3.44 -5.26
C PRO A 538 -8.85 -2.48 -5.29
N LEU A 539 -9.12 -1.17 -5.26
CA LEU A 539 -8.12 -0.12 -5.19
C LEU A 539 -8.45 0.83 -4.03
N TRP A 540 -7.43 1.27 -3.30
CA TRP A 540 -7.57 2.31 -2.29
C TRP A 540 -7.26 3.69 -2.86
N SER A 541 -8.07 4.67 -2.46
CA SER A 541 -7.97 6.05 -2.94
C SER A 541 -8.12 7.01 -1.77
N SER A 542 -7.22 7.97 -1.63
CA SER A 542 -7.31 9.01 -0.60
C SER A 542 -6.92 10.38 -1.16
N VAL A 543 -7.92 11.26 -1.25
CA VAL A 543 -7.73 12.67 -1.65
C VAL A 543 -6.83 13.44 -0.67
N PRO A 544 -7.05 13.40 0.67
CA PRO A 544 -6.16 14.12 1.58
C PRO A 544 -4.72 13.63 1.53
N TYR A 545 -4.50 12.34 1.26
CA TYR A 545 -3.16 11.80 1.08
C TYR A 545 -2.47 12.35 -0.17
N ALA A 546 -3.16 12.40 -1.32
CA ALA A 546 -2.63 13.03 -2.53
C ALA A 546 -2.31 14.54 -2.31
N TYR A 547 -3.18 15.25 -1.60
CA TYR A 547 -2.94 16.66 -1.28
C TYR A 547 -1.78 16.85 -0.30
N SER A 548 -1.63 16.00 0.72
CA SER A 548 -0.58 16.15 1.72
C SER A 548 0.81 15.85 1.15
N THR A 549 0.93 14.83 0.30
CA THR A 549 2.17 14.52 -0.41
C THR A 549 2.56 15.61 -1.40
N THR A 550 1.58 16.15 -2.14
CA THR A 550 1.80 17.32 -3.02
C THR A 550 2.25 18.54 -2.22
N MET A 551 1.60 18.83 -1.10
CA MET A 551 1.96 19.96 -0.24
C MET A 551 3.39 19.83 0.28
N LEU A 552 3.78 18.64 0.75
CA LEU A 552 5.15 18.34 1.20
C LEU A 552 6.16 18.55 0.06
N ALA A 553 5.89 18.04 -1.14
CA ALA A 553 6.80 18.18 -2.27
C ALA A 553 7.03 19.67 -2.60
N LEU A 554 5.96 20.46 -2.64
CA LEU A 554 6.04 21.89 -2.95
C LEU A 554 6.71 22.70 -1.83
N SER A 555 6.43 22.38 -0.56
CA SER A 555 7.07 23.08 0.57
C SER A 555 8.56 22.81 0.64
N ARG A 556 8.99 21.60 0.28
CA ARG A 556 10.41 21.23 0.17
C ARG A 556 11.10 21.88 -1.02
N PHE A 557 10.42 22.01 -2.16
CA PHE A 557 10.98 22.67 -3.34
C PHE A 557 11.40 24.11 -3.03
N ASN A 558 10.56 24.88 -2.33
CA ASN A 558 10.88 26.24 -1.91
C ASN A 558 12.15 26.31 -1.05
N GLN A 559 12.35 25.34 -0.16
CA GLN A 559 13.55 25.26 0.71
C GLN A 559 14.82 24.84 -0.02
N ILE A 560 14.72 24.12 -1.15
CA ILE A 560 15.88 23.74 -1.96
C ILE A 560 16.34 24.90 -2.85
N GLN A 561 15.40 25.77 -3.28
CA GLN A 561 15.72 26.96 -4.06
C GLN A 561 16.32 28.10 -3.22
N ALA A 562 15.88 28.23 -1.97
CA ALA A 562 16.39 29.21 -1.01
C ALA A 562 17.80 28.87 -0.52
#